data_AF-Q3J8I4-F1
#
_entry.id   AF-Q3J8I4-F1
#
_cell.length_a   1.000
_cell.length_b   1.000
_cell.length_c   1.000
_cell.angle_alpha   90.00
_cell.angle_beta   90.00
_cell.angle_gamma   90.00
#
_symmetry.space_group_name_H-M   'P 1'
#
loop_
_entity.id
_entity.type
_entity.pdbx_description
1 polymer ?
#
loop_
_entity_poly.entity_id
_entity_poly.type
_entity_poly.pdbx_seq_one_letter_code
_entity_poly.pdbx_strand_id
1 'polypeptide(L)'
;MTDKKASTNHPIYELLAERWSPYAFAEQSVEEADLCALFEAAHWACSSYNEQPWRYIVATKEDPEQFQQLLSCLNKGNQVWARNAPVLALGVVSLKFTRNGKDNRAAVHDLGLAASNLVLEATARGLFVHEMIGILPDRAREAQLASLQFR
;
A
#
# COMPACT_ATOMS: atom_id res chain seq x y z
N MET A 1 7.86 -7.53 19.21
CA MET A 1 8.32 -6.31 18.51
C MET A 1 9.76 -6.55 18.10
N THR A 2 10.14 -6.24 16.87
CA THR A 2 11.55 -6.31 16.45
C THR A 2 12.24 -5.00 16.80
N ASP A 3 13.35 -5.03 17.55
CA ASP A 3 14.16 -3.85 17.93
C ASP A 3 14.97 -3.26 16.77
N LYS A 4 14.51 -3.45 15.53
CA LYS A 4 15.23 -3.02 14.33
C LYS A 4 15.02 -1.53 14.12
N LYS A 5 16.06 -0.74 14.37
CA LYS A 5 16.13 0.69 14.04
C LYS A 5 17.20 0.94 12.99
N ALA A 6 16.91 1.85 12.06
CA ALA A 6 17.88 2.32 11.08
C ALA A 6 19.02 3.08 11.78
N SER A 7 20.26 2.83 11.34
CA SER A 7 21.40 3.69 11.70
C SER A 7 21.38 4.93 10.82
N THR A 8 21.25 6.11 11.42
CA THR A 8 21.12 7.38 10.70
C THR A 8 22.32 8.28 10.92
N ASN A 9 22.74 9.03 9.89
CA ASN A 9 23.82 10.01 10.00
C ASN A 9 23.39 11.31 10.70
N HIS A 10 22.08 11.55 10.78
CA HIS A 10 21.48 12.73 11.41
C HIS A 10 20.24 12.30 12.22
N PRO A 11 19.84 13.06 13.26
CA PRO A 11 18.60 12.82 13.97
C PRO A 11 17.40 12.96 13.04
N ILE A 12 16.49 11.98 13.10
CA ILE A 12 15.19 11.99 12.43
C ILE A 12 14.14 11.52 13.43
N TYR A 13 12.85 11.69 13.11
CA TYR A 13 11.77 11.15 13.94
C TYR A 13 11.87 9.64 14.12
N GLU A 14 11.58 9.16 15.33
CA GLU A 14 11.73 7.77 15.72
C GLU A 14 10.96 6.80 14.82
N LEU A 15 9.72 7.13 14.45
CA LEU A 15 8.90 6.33 13.53
C LEU A 15 9.58 6.11 12.18
N LEU A 16 10.31 7.11 11.66
CA LEU A 16 11.06 6.96 10.39
C LEU A 16 12.23 6.00 10.54
N ALA A 17 12.87 5.98 11.71
CA ALA A 17 13.98 5.08 12.02
C ALA A 17 13.52 3.65 12.32
N GLU A 18 12.33 3.47 12.90
CA GLU A 18 11.73 2.17 13.22
C GLU A 18 11.12 1.46 12.01
N ARG A 19 10.61 2.24 11.05
CA ARG A 19 10.00 1.70 9.84
C ARG A 19 11.01 0.89 9.03
N TRP A 20 10.61 -0.31 8.61
CA TRP A 20 11.34 -1.15 7.66
C TRP A 20 10.36 -2.07 6.91
N SER A 21 10.84 -2.70 5.83
CA SER A 21 10.01 -3.56 4.97
C SER A 21 10.40 -5.03 5.12
N PRO A 22 9.68 -5.83 5.95
CA PRO A 22 9.94 -7.26 6.13
C PRO A 22 9.42 -8.08 4.96
N TYR A 23 9.99 -9.27 4.76
CA TYR A 23 9.47 -10.28 3.81
C TYR A 23 8.65 -11.38 4.51
N ALA A 24 8.71 -11.44 5.84
CA ALA A 24 8.01 -12.42 6.66
C ALA A 24 6.95 -11.73 7.52
N PHE A 25 5.73 -12.25 7.47
CA PHE A 25 4.57 -11.74 8.19
C PHE A 25 3.97 -12.84 9.05
N ALA A 26 3.39 -12.46 10.19
CA ALA A 26 2.58 -13.37 10.98
C ALA A 26 1.26 -13.70 10.26
N GLU A 27 0.66 -14.84 10.58
CA GLU A 27 -0.65 -15.23 10.06
C GLU A 27 -1.82 -14.49 10.72
N GLN A 28 -1.54 -13.70 11.76
CA GLN A 28 -2.52 -12.89 12.47
C GLN A 28 -3.23 -11.93 11.51
N SER A 29 -4.57 -11.87 11.61
CA SER A 29 -5.37 -10.88 10.89
C SER A 29 -5.04 -9.47 11.33
N VAL A 30 -5.27 -8.50 10.43
CA VAL A 30 -5.20 -7.07 10.77
C VAL A 30 -6.62 -6.61 11.03
N GLU A 31 -6.84 -5.93 12.15
CA GLU A 31 -8.15 -5.41 12.52
C GLU A 31 -8.67 -4.43 11.47
N GLU A 32 -9.97 -4.46 11.18
CA GLU A 32 -10.59 -3.56 10.20
C GLU A 32 -10.35 -2.08 10.54
N ALA A 33 -10.41 -1.73 11.83
CA ALA A 33 -10.16 -0.38 12.31
C ALA A 33 -8.72 0.09 12.01
N ASP A 34 -7.74 -0.82 12.08
CA ASP A 34 -6.37 -0.50 11.70
C ASP A 34 -6.28 -0.28 10.19
N LEU A 35 -6.86 -1.17 9.38
CA LEU A 35 -6.90 -0.99 7.92
C LEU A 35 -7.52 0.34 7.51
N CYS A 36 -8.68 0.69 8.07
CA CYS A 36 -9.31 1.99 7.83
C CYS A 36 -8.38 3.15 8.16
N ALA A 37 -7.68 3.10 9.29
CA ALA A 37 -6.74 4.15 9.66
C ALA A 37 -5.52 4.22 8.73
N LEU A 38 -4.99 3.09 8.27
CA LEU A 38 -3.88 3.05 7.31
C LEU A 38 -4.24 3.80 6.02
N PHE A 39 -5.44 3.56 5.49
CA PHE A 39 -5.88 4.19 4.26
C PHE A 39 -6.38 5.63 4.46
N GLU A 40 -6.90 5.98 5.64
CA GLU A 40 -7.15 7.39 6.02
C GLU A 40 -5.83 8.19 6.05
N ALA A 41 -4.75 7.62 6.59
CA ALA A 41 -3.44 8.27 6.55
C ALA A 41 -2.95 8.48 5.10
N ALA A 42 -3.15 7.48 4.23
CA ALA A 42 -2.86 7.57 2.81
C ALA A 42 -3.67 8.70 2.13
N HIS A 43 -4.97 8.80 2.46
CA HIS A 43 -5.87 9.84 1.97
C HIS A 43 -5.34 11.26 2.23
N TRP A 44 -4.77 11.47 3.41
CA TRP A 44 -4.24 12.78 3.83
C TRP A 44 -2.85 13.13 3.27
N ALA A 45 -2.30 12.35 2.35
CA ALA A 45 -1.05 12.72 1.69
C ALA A 45 -1.21 13.98 0.83
N CYS A 46 -0.13 14.75 0.72
CA CYS A 46 -0.10 15.89 -0.20
C CYS A 46 -0.06 15.39 -1.66
N SER A 47 -0.67 16.17 -2.57
CA SER A 47 -0.69 15.87 -4.00
C SER A 47 -0.69 17.14 -4.84
N SER A 48 -0.23 17.04 -6.08
CA SER A 48 -0.26 18.16 -7.02
C SER A 48 -1.70 18.63 -7.24
N TYR A 49 -1.95 19.93 -7.06
CA TYR A 49 -3.30 20.52 -7.11
C TYR A 49 -4.32 19.91 -6.14
N ASN A 50 -3.86 19.22 -5.09
CA ASN A 50 -4.72 18.42 -4.20
C ASN A 50 -5.59 17.40 -4.95
N GLU A 51 -5.10 16.87 -6.09
CA GLU A 51 -5.85 15.99 -6.98
C GLU A 51 -6.17 14.63 -6.36
N GLN A 52 -5.33 14.16 -5.42
CA GLN A 52 -5.49 12.86 -4.74
C GLN A 52 -5.81 11.72 -5.74
N PRO A 53 -4.90 11.47 -6.70
CA PRO A 53 -5.18 10.62 -7.86
C PRO A 53 -5.20 9.12 -7.53
N TRP A 54 -4.83 8.74 -6.31
CA TRP A 54 -4.68 7.34 -5.88
C TRP A 54 -6.02 6.71 -5.49
N ARG A 55 -6.09 5.39 -5.62
CA ARG A 55 -7.06 4.52 -4.96
C ARG A 55 -6.32 3.27 -4.51
N TYR A 56 -6.85 2.62 -3.48
CA TYR A 56 -6.36 1.32 -3.04
C TYR A 56 -7.43 0.25 -3.20
N ILE A 57 -7.04 -0.88 -3.76
CA ILE A 57 -7.82 -2.11 -3.85
C ILE A 57 -7.22 -3.08 -2.82
N VAL A 58 -8.01 -3.56 -1.86
CA VAL A 58 -7.49 -4.23 -0.65
C VAL A 58 -8.22 -5.55 -0.40
N ALA A 59 -7.47 -6.64 -0.28
CA ALA A 59 -8.03 -7.94 0.10
C ALA A 59 -7.29 -8.53 1.30
N THR A 60 -8.05 -9.14 2.20
CA THR A 60 -7.53 -9.88 3.35
C THR A 60 -7.69 -11.37 3.12
N LYS A 61 -7.03 -12.21 3.94
CA LYS A 61 -7.22 -13.67 3.88
C LYS A 61 -8.66 -14.13 4.21
N GLU A 62 -9.50 -13.26 4.76
CA GLU A 62 -10.92 -13.53 5.02
C GLU A 62 -11.76 -13.50 3.73
N ASP A 63 -11.25 -12.85 2.67
CA ASP A 63 -11.77 -12.90 1.31
C ASP A 63 -10.77 -13.66 0.40
N PRO A 64 -10.77 -15.00 0.44
CA PRO A 64 -9.77 -15.79 -0.27
C PRO A 64 -9.85 -15.62 -1.79
N GLU A 65 -11.02 -15.31 -2.35
CA GLU A 65 -11.15 -15.08 -3.78
C GLU A 65 -10.45 -13.79 -4.19
N GLN A 66 -10.77 -12.66 -3.55
CA GLN A 66 -10.15 -11.38 -3.85
C GLN A 66 -8.65 -11.38 -3.51
N PHE A 67 -8.26 -12.06 -2.43
CA PHE A 67 -6.85 -12.21 -2.07
C PHE A 67 -6.07 -12.96 -3.15
N GLN A 68 -6.60 -14.07 -3.66
CA GLN A 68 -5.95 -14.81 -4.75
C GLN A 68 -5.89 -14.00 -6.04
N GLN A 69 -6.93 -13.20 -6.34
CA GLN A 69 -6.90 -12.29 -7.49
C GLN A 69 -5.79 -11.24 -7.35
N LEU A 70 -5.67 -10.57 -6.20
CA LEU A 70 -4.57 -9.61 -5.96
C LEU A 70 -3.20 -10.29 -5.98
N LEU A 71 -3.06 -11.46 -5.37
CA LEU A 71 -1.81 -12.22 -5.39
C LEU A 71 -1.40 -12.59 -6.83
N SER A 72 -2.36 -12.94 -7.68
CA SER A 72 -2.10 -13.27 -9.09
C SER A 72 -1.59 -12.07 -9.91
N CYS A 73 -1.83 -10.85 -9.44
CA CYS A 73 -1.31 -9.63 -10.05
C CYS A 73 0.17 -9.41 -9.77
N LEU A 74 0.77 -10.14 -8.81
CA LEU A 74 2.20 -10.05 -8.52
C LEU A 74 3.01 -10.94 -9.47
N ASN A 75 4.27 -10.58 -9.72
CA ASN A 75 5.18 -11.49 -10.39
C ASN A 75 5.47 -12.73 -9.51
N LYS A 76 5.95 -13.83 -10.13
CA LYS A 76 6.20 -15.09 -9.41
C LYS A 76 7.17 -14.93 -8.23
N GLY A 77 8.16 -14.04 -8.33
CA GLY A 77 9.14 -13.80 -7.26
C GLY A 77 8.50 -13.22 -6.00
N ASN A 78 7.58 -12.25 -6.17
CA ASN A 78 6.86 -11.64 -5.06
C ASN A 78 5.83 -12.58 -4.44
N GLN A 79 5.15 -13.41 -5.24
CA GLN A 79 4.15 -14.36 -4.74
C GLN A 79 4.70 -15.34 -3.70
N VAL A 80 5.98 -15.73 -3.79
CA VAL A 80 6.62 -16.71 -2.89
C VAL A 80 6.46 -16.35 -1.43
N TRP A 81 6.58 -15.06 -1.11
CA TRP A 81 6.53 -14.55 0.26
C TRP A 81 5.25 -13.75 0.53
N ALA A 82 4.75 -12.98 -0.45
CA ALA A 82 3.58 -12.12 -0.27
C ALA A 82 2.30 -12.90 0.04
N ARG A 83 2.20 -14.16 -0.43
CA ARG A 83 1.08 -15.06 -0.10
C ARG A 83 0.92 -15.33 1.40
N ASN A 84 1.99 -15.14 2.18
CA ASN A 84 1.96 -15.36 3.62
C ASN A 84 1.41 -14.13 4.38
N ALA A 85 1.43 -12.94 3.77
CA ALA A 85 0.89 -11.72 4.39
C ALA A 85 -0.63 -11.84 4.60
N PRO A 86 -1.18 -11.31 5.71
CA PRO A 86 -2.61 -11.37 5.98
C PRO A 86 -3.44 -10.43 5.07
N VAL A 87 -2.80 -9.43 4.47
CA VAL A 87 -3.44 -8.40 3.64
C VAL A 87 -2.58 -8.09 2.42
N LEU A 88 -3.22 -7.91 1.27
CA LEU A 88 -2.62 -7.34 0.06
C LEU A 88 -3.37 -6.08 -0.34
N ALA A 89 -2.64 -5.05 -0.74
CA ALA A 89 -3.19 -3.81 -1.26
C ALA A 89 -2.52 -3.45 -2.59
N LEU A 90 -3.32 -3.10 -3.58
CA LEU A 90 -2.87 -2.61 -4.88
C LEU A 90 -3.18 -1.11 -4.99
N GLY A 91 -2.13 -0.30 -5.03
CA GLY A 91 -2.23 1.12 -5.34
C GLY A 91 -2.44 1.35 -6.84
N VAL A 92 -3.49 2.09 -7.20
CA VAL A 92 -3.79 2.50 -8.58
C VAL A 92 -3.91 4.01 -8.65
N VAL A 93 -3.65 4.59 -9.82
CA VAL A 93 -3.71 6.04 -10.02
C VAL A 93 -4.48 6.43 -11.27
N SER A 94 -5.19 7.56 -11.20
CA SER A 94 -5.62 8.28 -12.39
C SER A 94 -4.47 9.07 -13.00
N LEU A 95 -4.11 8.75 -14.24
CA LEU A 95 -3.10 9.49 -15.01
C LEU A 95 -3.66 10.77 -15.66
N LYS A 96 -4.91 11.13 -15.36
CA LYS A 96 -5.58 12.33 -15.85
C LYS A 96 -6.10 13.16 -14.68
N PHE A 97 -5.98 14.48 -14.78
CA PHE A 97 -6.60 15.40 -13.83
C PHE A 97 -8.12 15.39 -13.98
N THR A 98 -8.85 15.32 -12.88
CA THR A 98 -10.32 15.35 -12.83
C THR A 98 -10.84 16.69 -13.36
N ARG A 99 -10.15 17.79 -13.04
CA ARG A 99 -10.59 19.15 -13.41
C ARG A 99 -10.63 19.44 -14.92
N ASN A 100 -9.81 18.77 -15.72
CA ASN A 100 -9.65 19.14 -17.14
C ASN A 100 -9.26 18.00 -18.09
N GLY A 101 -9.12 16.77 -17.60
CA GLY A 101 -8.77 15.61 -18.41
C GLY A 101 -7.35 15.63 -19.02
N LYS A 102 -6.50 16.60 -18.65
CA LYS A 102 -5.10 16.63 -19.09
C LYS A 102 -4.27 15.62 -18.32
N ASP A 103 -3.12 15.26 -18.87
CA ASP A 103 -2.19 14.33 -18.24
C ASP A 103 -1.77 14.82 -16.85
N ASN A 104 -1.97 13.96 -15.85
CA ASN A 104 -1.44 14.13 -14.51
C ASN A 104 -0.08 13.44 -14.42
N ARG A 105 0.98 14.18 -14.75
CA ARG A 105 2.36 13.70 -14.69
C ARG A 105 2.87 13.47 -13.25
N ALA A 106 2.16 13.99 -12.25
CA ALA A 106 2.50 13.80 -10.84
C ALA A 106 1.87 12.53 -10.25
N ALA A 107 0.91 11.89 -10.94
CA ALA A 107 0.06 10.86 -10.35
C ALA A 107 0.80 9.72 -9.65
N VAL A 108 1.84 9.16 -10.28
CA VAL A 108 2.62 8.05 -9.73
C VAL A 108 3.49 8.49 -8.55
N HIS A 109 4.05 9.70 -8.63
CA HIS A 109 4.79 10.30 -7.50
C HIS A 109 3.85 10.52 -6.30
N ASP A 110 2.67 11.05 -6.56
CA ASP A 110 1.65 11.36 -5.56
C ASP A 110 1.15 10.07 -4.87
N LEU A 111 1.01 8.95 -5.59
CA LEU A 111 0.77 7.63 -4.96
C LEU A 111 1.91 7.21 -4.02
N GLY A 112 3.17 7.52 -4.37
CA GLY A 112 4.30 7.26 -3.49
C GLY A 112 4.23 8.03 -2.17
N LEU A 113 3.70 9.26 -2.20
CA LEU A 113 3.45 10.05 -0.99
C LEU A 113 2.33 9.44 -0.14
N ALA A 114 1.22 9.03 -0.77
CA ALA A 114 0.13 8.33 -0.10
C ALA A 114 0.61 7.01 0.54
N ALA A 115 1.40 6.22 -0.17
CA ALA A 115 1.99 4.99 0.35
C ALA A 115 2.95 5.28 1.52
N SER A 116 3.70 6.37 1.49
CA SER A 116 4.57 6.76 2.60
C SER A 116 3.79 7.07 3.87
N ASN A 117 2.66 7.79 3.78
CA ASN A 117 1.81 8.04 4.94
C ASN A 117 1.23 6.73 5.51
N LEU A 118 0.72 5.85 4.62
CA LEU A 118 0.20 4.54 4.99
C LEU A 118 1.24 3.73 5.79
N VAL A 119 2.46 3.66 5.26
CA VAL A 119 3.56 2.89 5.86
C VAL A 119 3.97 3.46 7.23
N LEU A 120 3.90 4.78 7.41
CA LEU A 120 4.19 5.42 8.71
C LEU A 120 3.09 5.16 9.72
N GLU A 121 1.82 5.25 9.33
CA GLU A 121 0.69 4.91 10.20
C GLU A 121 0.75 3.43 10.61
N ALA A 122 1.09 2.54 9.67
CA ALA A 122 1.30 1.12 9.97
C ALA A 122 2.38 0.94 11.03
N THR A 123 3.52 1.62 10.87
CA THR A 123 4.63 1.56 11.84
C THR A 123 4.19 2.05 13.22
N ALA A 124 3.46 3.16 13.29
CA ALA A 124 2.93 3.71 14.55
C ALA A 124 1.97 2.75 15.26
N ARG A 125 1.28 1.88 14.51
CA ARG A 125 0.38 0.83 15.01
C ARG A 125 1.08 -0.49 15.29
N GLY A 126 2.41 -0.57 15.11
CA GLY A 126 3.16 -1.82 15.25
C GLY A 126 2.95 -2.83 14.11
N LEU A 127 2.36 -2.38 13.00
CA LEU A 127 2.24 -3.12 11.75
C LEU A 127 3.42 -2.81 10.82
N PHE A 128 3.65 -3.68 9.84
CA PHE A 128 4.72 -3.51 8.87
C PHE A 128 4.18 -3.68 7.46
N VAL A 129 4.77 -2.95 6.52
CA VAL A 129 4.35 -2.94 5.11
C VAL A 129 5.57 -3.16 4.21
N HIS A 130 5.37 -3.92 3.14
CA HIS A 130 6.37 -4.17 2.11
C HIS A 130 5.87 -3.71 0.74
N GLU A 131 6.45 -2.63 0.23
CA GLU A 131 6.11 -2.08 -1.09
C GLU A 131 6.69 -2.95 -2.22
N MET A 132 5.90 -3.17 -3.28
CA MET A 132 6.26 -4.05 -4.38
C MET A 132 5.97 -3.38 -5.73
N ILE A 133 7.00 -3.18 -6.55
CA ILE A 133 6.82 -2.76 -7.95
C ILE A 133 6.76 -3.96 -8.93
N GLY A 134 7.10 -5.16 -8.45
CA GLY A 134 7.07 -6.41 -9.23
C GLY A 134 5.66 -6.94 -9.47
N ILE A 135 4.85 -6.19 -10.21
CA ILE A 135 3.46 -6.50 -10.56
C ILE A 135 3.30 -6.82 -12.06
N LEU A 136 2.14 -7.33 -12.43
CA LEU A 136 1.68 -7.61 -13.80
C LEU A 136 0.51 -6.67 -14.12
N PRO A 137 0.76 -5.46 -14.67
CA PRO A 137 -0.28 -4.44 -14.83
C PRO A 137 -1.46 -4.89 -15.70
N ASP A 138 -1.22 -5.69 -16.74
CA ASP A 138 -2.30 -6.17 -17.61
C ASP A 138 -3.24 -7.12 -16.85
N ARG A 139 -2.69 -8.00 -16.01
CA ARG A 139 -3.49 -8.87 -15.11
C ARG A 139 -4.31 -8.05 -14.13
N ALA A 140 -3.72 -7.00 -13.56
CA ALA A 140 -4.43 -6.12 -12.62
C ALA A 140 -5.61 -5.39 -13.27
N ARG A 141 -5.55 -5.06 -14.57
CA ARG A 141 -6.67 -4.45 -15.30
C ARG A 141 -7.78 -5.44 -15.66
N GLU A 142 -7.45 -6.71 -15.82
CA GLU A 142 -8.40 -7.79 -16.14
C GLU A 142 -9.10 -8.37 -14.91
N ALA A 143 -8.47 -8.26 -13.73
CA ALA A 143 -8.98 -8.84 -12.50
C ALA A 143 -10.31 -8.19 -12.08
N GLN A 144 -11.31 -9.03 -11.75
CA GLN A 144 -12.62 -8.60 -11.26
C GLN A 144 -12.55 -8.30 -9.76
N LEU A 145 -11.80 -7.26 -9.43
CA LEU A 145 -11.51 -6.89 -8.05
C LEU A 145 -12.72 -6.18 -7.42
N ALA A 146 -13.45 -6.90 -6.57
CA ALA A 146 -14.57 -6.42 -5.77
C ALA A 146 -14.09 -6.23 -4.32
N SER A 147 -13.19 -5.27 -4.11
CA SER A 147 -12.54 -5.07 -2.81
C SER A 147 -13.07 -3.83 -2.09
N LEU A 148 -12.69 -3.68 -0.81
CA LEU A 148 -12.73 -2.37 -0.16
C LEU A 148 -11.95 -1.37 -1.02
N GLN A 149 -12.60 -0.29 -1.40
CA GLN A 149 -11.99 0.79 -2.17
C GLN A 149 -11.81 1.98 -1.25
N PHE A 150 -10.56 2.31 -0.98
CA PHE A 150 -10.21 3.51 -0.23
C PHE A 150 -9.83 4.62 -1.22
N ARG A 151 -10.32 5.84 -0.95
CA ARG A 151 -9.95 7.05 -1.69
C ARG A 151 -8.78 7.75 -1.03
#